data_AF-A0A382ZVI5-F1
#
_entry.id   AF-A0A382ZVI5-F1
#
_cell.length_a   1.000
_cell.length_b   1.000
_cell.length_c   1.000
_cell.angle_alpha   90.00
_cell.angle_beta   90.00
_cell.angle_gamma   90.00
#
_symmetry.space_group_name_H-M   'P 1'
#
loop_
_entity.id
_entity.type
_entity.pdbx_description
1 polymer ?
#
loop_
_entity_poly.entity_id
_entity_poly.type
_entity_poly.pdbx_seq_one_letter_code
_entity_poly.pdbx_strand_id
1 'polypeptide(L)' 'MGTHRQGFIGALALVTAILATASVVHAQAPVDAPKPNVVIVFVDDLGWKDLGCYGSSFYET' A
#
# COMPACT_ATOMS: atom_id res chain seq x y z
N MET A 1 35.94 -9.17 -40.61
CA MET A 1 35.98 -9.25 -39.13
C MET A 1 35.29 -8.07 -38.41
N GLY A 2 34.28 -7.42 -39.03
CA GLY A 2 33.63 -6.22 -38.46
C GLY A 2 32.14 -6.37 -38.12
N THR A 3 31.48 -7.41 -38.60
CA THR A 3 30.01 -7.60 -38.52
C THR A 3 29.55 -8.18 -37.19
N HIS A 4 30.35 -9.03 -36.53
CA HIS A 4 29.99 -9.61 -35.22
C HIS A 4 29.97 -8.56 -34.10
N ARG A 5 30.89 -7.60 -34.11
CA ARG A 5 30.98 -6.55 -33.07
C ARG A 5 29.77 -5.60 -33.07
N GLN A 6 29.22 -5.32 -34.26
CA GLN A 6 28.07 -4.44 -34.46
C GLN A 6 26.77 -5.09 -33.92
N GLY A 7 26.56 -6.38 -34.18
CA GLY A 7 25.40 -7.12 -33.67
C GLY A 7 25.40 -7.28 -32.13
N PHE A 8 26.57 -7.48 -31.53
CA PHE A 8 26.71 -7.56 -30.07
C PHE A 8 26.40 -6.23 -29.36
N ILE A 9 26.84 -5.10 -29.92
CA ILE A 9 26.54 -3.77 -29.36
C ILE A 9 25.05 -3.46 -29.45
N GLY A 10 24.41 -3.78 -30.57
CA GLY A 10 22.96 -3.61 -30.74
C GLY A 10 22.14 -4.46 -29.77
N ALA A 11 22.54 -5.73 -29.58
CA ALA A 11 21.88 -6.62 -28.63
C ALA A 11 22.05 -6.14 -27.18
N LEU A 12 23.25 -5.67 -26.80
CA LEU A 12 23.49 -5.12 -25.47
C LEU A 12 22.68 -3.85 -25.21
N ALA A 13 22.60 -2.95 -26.20
CA ALA A 13 21.79 -1.73 -26.11
C ALA A 13 20.29 -2.04 -26.00
N LEU A 14 19.81 -3.08 -26.66
CA LEU A 14 18.42 -3.52 -26.56
C LEU A 14 18.13 -4.11 -25.16
N VAL A 15 19.03 -4.94 -24.64
CA VAL A 15 18.88 -5.54 -23.31
C VAL A 15 18.89 -4.48 -22.21
N THR A 16 19.76 -3.47 -22.29
CA THR A 16 19.77 -2.36 -21.32
C THR A 16 18.53 -1.49 -21.42
N ALA A 17 18.00 -1.26 -22.63
CA ALA A 17 16.74 -0.53 -22.81
C ALA A 17 15.54 -1.29 -22.20
N ILE A 18 15.48 -2.62 -22.38
CA ILE A 18 14.41 -3.47 -21.82
C ILE A 18 14.49 -3.47 -20.28
N LEU A 19 15.70 -3.63 -19.71
CA LEU A 19 15.89 -3.59 -18.25
C LEU A 19 15.49 -2.23 -17.66
N ALA A 20 15.76 -1.12 -18.35
CA ALA A 20 15.41 0.22 -17.89
C ALA A 20 13.88 0.46 -17.82
N THR A 21 13.11 -0.20 -18.68
CA THR A 21 11.63 -0.06 -18.68
C THR A 21 10.91 -0.91 -17.62
N ALA A 22 11.55 -1.96 -17.10
CA ALA A 22 10.92 -2.86 -16.12
C ALA A 22 10.70 -2.22 -14.74
N SER A 23 11.41 -1.14 -14.41
CA SER A 23 11.34 -0.47 -13.11
C SER A 23 10.20 0.55 -12.96
N VAL A 24 9.42 0.80 -14.01
CA VAL A 24 8.44 1.91 -14.04
C VAL A 24 7.02 1.48 -13.65
N VAL A 25 6.79 0.19 -13.37
CA VAL A 25 5.50 -0.28 -12.84
C VAL A 25 5.43 0.00 -11.33
N HIS A 26 5.32 1.27 -10.97
CA HIS A 26 4.91 1.67 -9.63
C HIS A 26 3.39 1.62 -9.57
N ALA A 27 2.83 0.72 -8.75
CA ALA A 27 1.40 0.70 -8.49
C ALA A 27 1.01 2.03 -7.86
N GLN A 28 0.37 2.91 -8.63
CA GLN A 28 -0.25 4.12 -8.08
C GLN A 28 -1.33 3.69 -7.10
N ALA A 29 -1.11 3.96 -5.83
CA ALA A 29 -2.15 3.84 -4.83
C ALA A 29 -3.36 4.69 -5.31
N PRO A 30 -4.59 4.17 -5.22
CA PRO A 30 -5.77 4.91 -5.65
C PRO A 30 -5.83 6.26 -4.92
N VAL A 31 -5.88 7.35 -5.68
CA VAL A 31 -5.68 8.73 -5.16
C VAL A 31 -6.95 9.31 -4.52
N ASP A 32 -8.11 8.64 -4.60
CA ASP A 32 -9.39 9.30 -4.31
C ASP A 32 -10.21 8.72 -3.15
N ALA A 33 -9.63 7.88 -2.28
CA ALA A 33 -10.30 7.59 -1.03
C ALA A 33 -10.10 8.78 -0.06
N PRO A 34 -11.16 9.48 0.39
CA PRO A 34 -11.01 10.49 1.41
C PRO A 34 -10.32 9.86 2.62
N LYS A 35 -9.25 10.50 3.11
CA LYS A 35 -8.54 10.02 4.29
C LYS A 35 -9.53 9.99 5.46
N PRO A 36 -9.68 8.85 6.18
CA PRO A 36 -10.57 8.81 7.33
C PRO A 36 -10.03 9.75 8.42
N ASN A 37 -10.94 10.46 9.08
CA ASN A 37 -10.60 11.15 10.33
C ASN A 37 -10.54 10.11 11.44
N VAL A 38 -9.49 10.14 12.26
CA VAL A 38 -9.34 9.21 13.39
C VAL A 38 -9.68 9.95 14.68
N VAL A 39 -10.70 9.47 15.39
CA VAL A 39 -11.07 9.94 16.73
C VAL A 39 -10.74 8.84 17.73
N ILE A 40 -9.88 9.14 18.68
CA ILE A 40 -9.50 8.23 19.76
C ILE A 40 -10.28 8.65 21.01
N VAL A 41 -11.13 7.75 21.51
CA VAL A 41 -11.80 7.93 22.79
C VAL A 41 -11.05 7.08 23.82
N PHE A 42 -10.34 7.76 24.73
CA PHE A 42 -9.70 7.12 25.86
C PHE A 42 -10.61 7.26 27.08
N VAL A 43 -11.03 6.13 27.63
CA VAL A 43 -11.93 6.07 28.78
C VAL A 43 -11.21 5.31 29.90
N ASP A 44 -11.21 5.91 31.09
CA ASP A 44 -10.62 5.33 32.28
C ASP A 44 -11.63 4.43 33.00
N ASP A 45 -11.16 3.33 33.57
CA ASP A 45 -11.93 2.39 34.40
C ASP A 45 -13.27 1.87 33.83
N LEU A 46 -13.46 1.87 32.51
CA LEU A 46 -14.65 1.29 31.88
C LEU A 46 -14.52 -0.23 31.73
N GLY A 47 -15.38 -0.97 32.43
CA GLY A 47 -15.46 -2.43 32.36
C GLY A 47 -16.19 -2.93 31.10
N TRP A 48 -15.79 -4.11 30.63
CA TRP A 48 -16.36 -4.71 29.41
C TRP A 48 -17.86 -5.05 29.51
N LYS A 49 -18.40 -5.24 30.73
CA LYS A 49 -19.83 -5.49 30.95
C LYS A 49 -20.64 -4.23 31.23
N ASP A 50 -20.01 -3.07 31.29
CA ASP A 50 -20.68 -1.86 31.77
C ASP A 50 -21.63 -1.28 30.72
N LEU A 51 -21.41 -1.56 29.43
CA LEU A 51 -22.28 -1.13 28.34
C LEU A 51 -23.44 -2.10 28.09
N GLY A 52 -24.61 -1.54 27.75
CA GLY A 52 -25.81 -2.28 27.37
C GLY A 52 -25.60 -3.22 26.18
N CYS A 53 -24.79 -2.83 25.20
CA CYS A 53 -24.44 -3.70 24.06
C CYS A 53 -23.64 -4.96 24.47
N TYR A 54 -23.04 -4.97 25.66
CA TYR A 54 -22.41 -6.13 26.27
C TYR A 54 -23.28 -6.82 27.33
N GLY A 55 -24.57 -6.47 27.41
CA GLY A 55 -25.54 -7.11 28.29
C GLY A 55 -25.62 -6.52 29.70
N SER A 56 -25.16 -5.27 29.90
CA SER A 56 -25.43 -4.54 31.15
C SER A 56 -26.94 -4.37 31.34
N SER A 57 -27.46 -4.79 32.50
CA SER A 57 -28.81 -4.48 32.95
C SER A 57 -28.86 -3.32 33.94
N PHE A 58 -27.70 -2.74 34.29
CA PHE A 58 -27.55 -1.70 35.30
C PHE A 58 -27.55 -0.30 34.70
N TYR A 59 -27.07 -0.15 33.47
CA TYR A 59 -26.94 1.12 32.77
C TYR A 59 -27.56 1.04 31.38
N GLU A 60 -28.29 2.08 30.97
CA GLU A 60 -28.75 2.25 29.59
C GLU A 60 -27.73 3.10 28.85
N THR A 61 -27.14 2.55 27.78
CA THR A 61 -26.03 3.13 27.02
C THR A 61 -26.23 2.95 25.53
#